data_AF-A0A962TDW9-F1
#
_entry.id   AF-A0A962TDW9-F1
#
_cell.length_a   1.000
_cell.length_b   1.000
_cell.length_c   1.000
_cell.angle_alpha   90.00
_cell.angle_beta   90.00
_cell.angle_gamma   90.00
#
_symmetry.space_group_name_H-M   'P 1'
#
loop_
_entity.id
_entity.type
_entity.pdbx_description
1 polymer ?
#
loop_
_entity_poly.entity_id
_entity_poly.type
_entity_poly.pdbx_seq_one_letter_code
_entity_poly.pdbx_strand_id
1 'polypeptide(L)'
;MNIAPVVVIGPPRSGFSLLITMIQRILDHRQRAFARTPKQQTIMRLMPFFSYVLNKSYAVVFARAGLSNELLFNGEFQLLVGGPKWLVPGKPRMAVRKYIGCRGHGDFLLVTQHPRLLFEYYSIYHSHETPRRWTNEPDYIEHQRFATLRHPLDMLNSAVHSFNALTSEYLQRFIPEADENILRREMALNKLTDLRVCEGLIRHQLKYWREYLDCRRHYAELRWESIIADPVGSLQWVGRQLGLGIEAEEAHAIWAPIDHRNLLTYHQHNYRKDHGILGDWLTHLHPRHIAMARALGLIDIAEALGYGLDDWPACSRSAFQDELDDYLKHEKIAPMQDPVLAGFCFNKSNIDASAFNFKSFPGKQWAYVERSTLTEDALALDVLECAEMGCQRINAIVLTLDASPLANAESLFHQVEAACHALVGDDIAHELLTRSG
;
A
#
# COMPACT_ATOMS: atom_id res chain seq x y z
N MET A 1 -5.03 12.36 -29.43
CA MET A 1 -4.55 13.20 -28.33
C MET A 1 -3.76 12.31 -27.38
N ASN A 2 -2.61 12.79 -26.89
CA ASN A 2 -1.87 12.11 -25.84
C ASN A 2 -2.60 12.37 -24.51
N ILE A 3 -2.88 11.32 -23.76
CA ILE A 3 -3.49 11.44 -22.43
C ILE A 3 -2.39 11.88 -21.47
N ALA A 4 -2.66 12.92 -20.67
CA ALA A 4 -1.75 13.36 -19.64
C ALA A 4 -1.52 12.23 -18.63
N PRO A 5 -0.29 11.97 -18.17
CA PRO A 5 -0.04 10.99 -17.12
C PRO A 5 -0.83 11.30 -15.85
N VAL A 6 -1.15 10.26 -15.10
CA VAL A 6 -2.06 10.36 -13.95
C VAL A 6 -1.33 10.08 -12.65
N VAL A 7 -1.64 10.88 -11.63
CA VAL A 7 -1.34 10.62 -10.22
C VAL A 7 -2.62 10.26 -9.49
N VAL A 8 -2.62 9.13 -8.79
CA VAL A 8 -3.70 8.73 -7.86
C VAL A 8 -3.19 8.82 -6.44
N ILE A 9 -3.91 9.53 -5.58
CA ILE A 9 -3.68 9.51 -4.14
C ILE A 9 -4.88 8.96 -3.40
N GLY A 10 -4.65 8.46 -2.20
CA GLY A 10 -5.73 8.09 -1.31
C GLY A 10 -5.17 7.47 -0.05
N PRO A 11 -5.75 7.74 1.13
CA PRO A 11 -5.30 7.06 2.34
C PRO A 11 -5.58 5.56 2.22
N PRO A 12 -4.86 4.70 2.96
CA PRO A 12 -5.14 3.27 2.97
C PRO A 12 -6.62 2.98 3.25
N ARG A 13 -7.22 2.01 2.55
CA ARG A 13 -8.64 1.59 2.68
C ARG A 13 -9.69 2.55 2.09
N SER A 14 -9.28 3.61 1.40
CA SER A 14 -10.20 4.56 0.74
C SER A 14 -10.75 4.14 -0.63
N GLY A 15 -10.43 2.93 -1.13
CA GLY A 15 -10.74 2.52 -2.51
C GLY A 15 -9.63 2.80 -3.53
N PHE A 16 -8.48 3.30 -3.07
CA PHE A 16 -7.30 3.63 -3.87
C PHE A 16 -6.93 2.63 -4.98
N SER A 17 -6.75 1.35 -4.64
CA SER A 17 -6.36 0.33 -5.63
C SER A 17 -7.45 0.09 -6.68
N LEU A 18 -8.72 0.19 -6.29
CA LEU A 18 -9.85 0.03 -7.19
C LEU A 18 -9.89 1.15 -8.24
N LEU A 19 -9.64 2.40 -7.85
CA LEU A 19 -9.55 3.51 -8.80
C LEU A 19 -8.38 3.31 -9.80
N ILE A 20 -7.21 2.88 -9.32
CA ILE A 20 -6.07 2.58 -10.20
C ILE A 20 -6.48 1.50 -11.22
N THR A 21 -7.15 0.44 -10.78
CA THR A 21 -7.66 -0.61 -11.67
C THR A 21 -8.70 -0.08 -12.65
N MET A 22 -9.65 0.76 -12.23
CA MET A 22 -10.64 1.37 -13.12
C MET A 22 -9.97 2.20 -14.22
N ILE A 23 -9.01 3.05 -13.87
CA ILE A 23 -8.24 3.86 -14.83
C ILE A 23 -7.50 2.94 -15.81
N GLN A 24 -6.79 1.93 -15.31
CA GLN A 24 -6.05 0.99 -16.17
C GLN A 24 -7.00 0.25 -17.12
N ARG A 25 -8.15 -0.23 -16.65
CA ARG A 25 -9.13 -0.94 -17.50
C ARG A 25 -9.77 -0.03 -18.55
N ILE A 26 -10.02 1.23 -18.24
CA ILE A 26 -10.50 2.22 -19.21
C ILE A 26 -9.44 2.43 -20.31
N LEU A 27 -8.18 2.57 -19.93
CA LEU A 27 -7.07 2.71 -20.88
C LEU A 27 -6.93 1.48 -21.78
N ASP A 28 -6.94 0.29 -21.18
CA ASP A 28 -6.86 -0.99 -21.90
C ASP A 28 -8.03 -1.14 -22.89
N HIS A 29 -9.25 -0.86 -22.44
CA HIS A 29 -10.45 -0.94 -23.27
C HIS A 29 -10.40 0.02 -24.47
N ARG A 30 -9.82 1.20 -24.28
CA ARG A 30 -9.62 2.18 -25.35
C ARG A 30 -8.36 1.94 -26.19
N GLN A 31 -7.60 0.89 -25.89
CA GLN A 31 -6.29 0.61 -26.49
C GLN A 31 -5.37 1.83 -26.43
N ARG A 32 -5.42 2.53 -25.30
CA ARG A 32 -4.59 3.70 -25.01
C ARG A 32 -3.56 3.33 -23.97
N ALA A 33 -2.39 3.94 -24.09
CA ALA A 33 -1.37 3.92 -23.06
C ALA A 33 -0.81 5.34 -22.90
N PHE A 34 -0.33 5.66 -21.70
CA PHE A 34 0.48 6.86 -21.53
C PHE A 34 1.77 6.71 -22.33
N ALA A 35 2.16 7.77 -23.03
CA ALA A 35 3.41 7.78 -23.79
C ALA A 35 4.58 7.53 -22.83
N ARG A 36 5.43 6.56 -23.17
CA ARG A 36 6.60 6.22 -22.37
C ARG A 36 7.87 6.81 -22.94
N THR A 37 8.69 7.41 -22.08
CA THR A 37 10.02 7.88 -22.47
C THR A 37 10.97 6.68 -22.67
N PRO A 38 12.06 6.84 -23.44
CA PRO A 38 13.09 5.80 -23.54
C PRO A 38 13.63 5.35 -22.18
N LYS A 39 13.84 6.28 -21.24
CA LYS A 39 14.27 5.98 -19.87
C LYS A 39 13.26 5.08 -19.13
N GLN A 40 11.97 5.37 -19.26
CA GLN A 40 10.91 4.55 -18.66
C GLN A 40 10.92 3.13 -19.22
N GLN A 41 11.06 2.97 -20.54
CA GLN A 41 11.15 1.66 -21.18
C GLN A 41 12.37 0.88 -20.67
N THR A 42 13.53 1.53 -20.56
CA THR A 42 14.74 0.92 -19.99
C THR A 42 14.54 0.52 -18.52
N ILE A 43 13.94 1.38 -17.69
CA ILE A 43 13.64 1.05 -16.28
C ILE A 43 12.71 -0.15 -16.16
N MET A 44 11.69 -0.25 -17.01
CA MET A 44 10.77 -1.39 -17.00
C MET A 44 11.49 -2.72 -17.28
N ARG A 45 12.46 -2.72 -18.20
CA ARG A 45 13.31 -3.90 -18.49
C ARG A 45 14.25 -4.25 -17.33
N LEU A 46 14.78 -3.25 -16.64
CA LEU A 46 15.73 -3.46 -15.54
C LEU A 46 15.06 -3.81 -14.20
N MET A 47 13.78 -3.47 -14.03
CA MET A 47 13.08 -3.63 -12.75
C MET A 47 13.04 -5.08 -12.23
N PRO A 48 12.71 -6.11 -13.04
CA PRO A 48 12.72 -7.50 -12.60
C PRO A 48 14.12 -7.94 -12.14
N PHE A 49 15.16 -7.53 -12.88
CA PHE A 49 16.54 -7.79 -12.55
C PHE A 49 16.92 -7.18 -11.18
N PHE A 50 16.73 -5.86 -10.99
CA PHE A 50 17.06 -5.20 -9.71
C PHE A 50 16.30 -5.79 -8.53
N SER A 51 15.03 -6.13 -8.73
CA SER A 51 14.20 -6.79 -7.73
C SER A 51 14.79 -8.15 -7.33
N TYR A 52 15.15 -8.98 -8.32
CA TYR A 52 15.74 -10.29 -8.08
C TYR A 52 17.04 -10.21 -7.27
N VAL A 53 17.97 -9.33 -7.67
CA VAL A 53 19.27 -9.19 -6.98
C VAL A 53 19.07 -8.88 -5.50
N LEU A 54 18.19 -7.91 -5.20
CA LEU A 54 17.97 -7.47 -3.84
C LEU A 54 17.26 -8.55 -3.01
N ASN A 55 16.24 -9.21 -3.58
CA ASN A 55 15.51 -10.28 -2.90
C ASN A 55 16.39 -11.49 -2.58
N LYS A 56 17.27 -11.89 -3.50
CA LYS A 56 18.25 -12.96 -3.25
C LYS A 56 19.20 -12.59 -2.11
N SER A 57 19.63 -11.34 -2.07
CA SER A 57 20.52 -10.86 -1.02
C SER A 57 19.83 -10.93 0.36
N TYR A 58 18.55 -10.56 0.45
CA TYR A 58 17.76 -10.75 1.66
C TYR A 58 17.65 -12.24 2.04
N ALA A 59 17.29 -13.11 1.10
CA ALA A 59 17.16 -14.54 1.37
C ALA A 59 18.47 -15.16 1.90
N VAL A 60 19.64 -14.70 1.42
CA VAL A 60 20.95 -15.14 1.93
C VAL A 60 21.16 -14.74 3.39
N VAL A 61 20.72 -13.56 3.81
CA VAL A 61 20.81 -13.14 5.22
C VAL A 61 20.02 -14.09 6.11
N PHE A 62 18.77 -14.39 5.75
CA PHE A 62 17.94 -15.34 6.50
C PHE A 62 18.50 -16.76 6.45
N ALA A 63 19.06 -17.20 5.31
CA ALA A 63 19.67 -18.51 5.19
C ALA A 63 20.88 -18.69 6.11
N ARG A 64 21.73 -17.67 6.25
CA ARG A 64 22.87 -17.68 7.18
C ARG A 64 22.44 -17.79 8.64
N ALA A 65 21.27 -17.23 8.98
CA ALA A 65 20.66 -17.37 10.29
C ALA A 65 19.91 -18.70 10.50
N GLY A 66 19.84 -19.57 9.48
CA GLY A 66 19.06 -20.83 9.55
C GLY A 66 17.54 -20.62 9.44
N LEU A 67 17.09 -19.45 8.97
CA LEU A 67 15.69 -19.02 8.97
C LEU A 67 15.04 -18.98 7.58
N SER A 68 15.64 -19.64 6.57
CA SER A 68 15.13 -19.64 5.18
C SER A 68 13.65 -20.03 5.07
N ASN A 69 13.24 -21.07 5.81
CA ASN A 69 11.87 -21.58 5.76
C ASN A 69 10.88 -20.70 6.54
N GLU A 70 11.40 -19.84 7.41
CA GLU A 70 10.61 -18.97 8.31
C GLU A 70 10.46 -17.55 7.76
N LEU A 71 11.32 -17.15 6.83
CA LEU A 71 11.22 -15.88 6.11
C LEU A 71 9.87 -15.76 5.42
N LEU A 72 9.14 -14.71 5.75
CA LEU A 72 7.93 -14.23 5.07
C LEU A 72 8.28 -12.95 4.31
N PHE A 73 8.14 -12.98 2.98
CA PHE A 73 8.34 -11.81 2.15
C PHE A 73 7.44 -11.84 0.91
N ASN A 74 6.25 -11.27 1.06
CA ASN A 74 5.17 -11.43 0.10
C ASN A 74 5.54 -10.84 -1.27
N GLY A 75 5.11 -11.51 -2.35
CA GLY A 75 5.44 -11.15 -3.73
C GLY A 75 5.09 -9.70 -4.09
N GLU A 76 4.07 -9.09 -3.48
CA GLU A 76 3.73 -7.68 -3.69
C GLU A 76 4.85 -6.71 -3.26
N PHE A 77 5.75 -7.13 -2.36
CA PHE A 77 6.88 -6.32 -1.89
C PHE A 77 8.21 -6.71 -2.52
N GLN A 78 8.27 -7.87 -3.18
CA GLN A 78 9.48 -8.38 -3.84
C GLN A 78 9.89 -7.53 -5.05
N LEU A 79 8.93 -6.91 -5.75
CA LEU A 79 9.27 -5.89 -6.75
C LEU A 79 9.94 -4.71 -6.06
N LEU A 80 11.04 -4.17 -6.58
CA LEU A 80 11.80 -3.08 -5.95
C LEU A 80 10.91 -1.86 -5.62
N VAL A 81 9.95 -1.53 -6.49
CA VAL A 81 8.96 -0.45 -6.30
C VAL A 81 7.60 -0.93 -5.75
N GLY A 82 7.52 -2.19 -5.34
CA GLY A 82 6.35 -2.83 -4.71
C GLY A 82 6.21 -2.46 -3.23
N GLY A 83 4.96 -2.22 -2.80
CA GLY A 83 4.62 -1.73 -1.46
C GLY A 83 4.24 -0.22 -1.43
N PRO A 84 3.92 0.30 -0.23
CA PRO A 84 3.69 1.73 -0.02
C PRO A 84 4.91 2.56 -0.43
N LYS A 85 4.67 3.66 -1.14
CA LYS A 85 5.72 4.51 -1.70
C LYS A 85 5.34 5.98 -1.69
N TRP A 86 6.34 6.84 -1.52
CA TRP A 86 6.17 8.30 -1.44
C TRP A 86 7.43 9.04 -1.91
N LEU A 87 7.29 10.33 -2.19
CA LEU A 87 8.42 11.21 -2.52
C LEU A 87 9.12 11.65 -1.22
N VAL A 88 10.45 11.64 -1.17
CA VAL A 88 11.26 11.93 0.04
C VAL A 88 11.48 13.44 0.21
N PRO A 89 11.05 14.10 1.32
CA PRO A 89 11.05 15.57 1.44
C PRO A 89 12.41 16.21 1.16
N GLY A 90 12.41 17.24 0.31
CA GLY A 90 13.62 18.00 -0.06
C GLY A 90 14.68 17.20 -0.83
N LYS A 91 14.35 16.00 -1.33
CA LYS A 91 15.29 15.14 -2.07
C LYS A 91 14.65 14.66 -3.38
N PRO A 92 15.42 14.54 -4.48
CA PRO A 92 14.96 13.97 -5.75
C PRO A 92 14.89 12.43 -5.68
N ARG A 93 14.24 11.92 -4.63
CA ARG A 93 14.20 10.50 -4.29
C ARG A 93 12.77 10.07 -3.99
N MET A 94 12.56 8.78 -4.20
CA MET A 94 11.41 8.07 -3.67
C MET A 94 11.80 7.17 -2.52
N ALA A 95 10.84 6.90 -1.64
CA ALA A 95 10.93 5.88 -0.62
C ALA A 95 9.89 4.79 -0.90
N VAL A 96 10.25 3.55 -0.59
CA VAL A 96 9.39 2.36 -0.70
C VAL A 96 9.50 1.59 0.61
N ARG A 97 8.36 1.25 1.20
CA ARG A 97 8.29 0.45 2.42
C ARG A 97 8.10 -1.03 2.07
N LYS A 98 8.98 -1.87 2.60
CA LYS A 98 9.03 -3.33 2.47
C LYS A 98 8.60 -3.99 3.76
N TYR A 99 7.76 -5.01 3.62
CA TYR A 99 7.20 -5.77 4.72
C TYR A 99 7.92 -7.11 4.78
N ILE A 100 8.81 -7.28 5.75
CA ILE A 100 9.58 -8.51 5.93
C ILE A 100 9.20 -9.10 7.29
N GLY A 101 9.03 -10.42 7.36
CA GLY A 101 8.69 -11.13 8.58
C GLY A 101 9.46 -12.43 8.71
N CYS A 102 9.45 -12.98 9.92
CA CYS A 102 10.01 -14.28 10.24
C CYS A 102 9.07 -14.97 11.22
N ARG A 103 8.51 -16.13 10.82
CA ARG A 103 7.58 -16.87 11.67
C ARG A 103 8.25 -17.19 13.02
N GLY A 104 7.57 -16.88 14.12
CA GLY A 104 8.08 -17.11 15.48
C GLY A 104 9.10 -16.08 15.98
N HIS A 105 9.64 -15.21 15.10
CA HIS A 105 10.65 -14.21 15.48
C HIS A 105 10.14 -12.76 15.36
N GLY A 106 9.02 -12.52 14.69
CA GLY A 106 8.44 -11.17 14.51
C GLY A 106 8.67 -10.61 13.11
N ASP A 107 8.51 -9.30 12.95
CA ASP A 107 8.60 -8.62 11.65
C ASP A 107 9.15 -7.20 11.74
N PHE A 108 9.43 -6.61 10.58
CA PHE A 108 9.88 -5.23 10.49
C PHE A 108 9.46 -4.56 9.17
N LEU A 109 9.51 -3.23 9.21
CA LEU A 109 9.26 -2.32 8.11
C LEU A 109 10.60 -1.73 7.66
N LEU A 110 11.12 -2.25 6.56
CA LEU A 110 12.33 -1.74 5.92
C LEU A 110 11.91 -0.69 4.89
N VAL A 111 12.47 0.52 4.98
CA VAL A 111 12.27 1.55 3.96
C VAL A 111 13.54 1.66 3.13
N THR A 112 13.40 1.52 1.81
CA THR A 112 14.48 1.78 0.85
C THR A 112 14.20 3.08 0.08
N GLN A 113 15.26 3.79 -0.29
CA GLN A 113 15.21 5.02 -1.05
C GLN A 113 15.91 4.83 -2.39
N HIS A 114 15.32 5.40 -3.43
CA HIS A 114 15.80 5.29 -4.80
C HIS A 114 15.69 6.63 -5.54
N PRO A 115 16.44 6.85 -6.62
CA PRO A 115 16.20 7.96 -7.53
C PRO A 115 14.74 8.00 -7.96
N ARG A 116 14.17 9.20 -8.04
CA ARG A 116 12.76 9.41 -8.38
C ARG A 116 12.36 8.75 -9.71
N LEU A 117 13.28 8.60 -10.65
CA LEU A 117 13.06 7.91 -11.93
C LEU A 117 12.42 6.51 -11.79
N LEU A 118 12.67 5.79 -10.67
CA LEU A 118 12.02 4.49 -10.46
C LEU A 118 10.50 4.57 -10.22
N PHE A 119 9.94 5.72 -9.83
CA PHE A 119 8.49 5.90 -9.74
C PHE A 119 7.81 5.69 -11.10
N GLU A 120 8.54 5.97 -12.18
CA GLU A 120 8.04 5.93 -13.55
C GLU A 120 7.93 4.52 -14.12
N TYR A 121 8.22 3.49 -13.31
CA TYR A 121 7.89 2.10 -13.64
C TYR A 121 6.39 1.88 -13.86
N TYR A 122 5.55 2.57 -13.07
CA TYR A 122 4.10 2.47 -13.20
C TYR A 122 3.57 3.49 -14.20
N SER A 123 2.61 3.07 -15.02
CA SER A 123 1.83 3.95 -15.92
C SER A 123 1.01 4.98 -15.15
N ILE A 124 0.52 4.60 -13.97
CA ILE A 124 -0.25 5.43 -13.05
C ILE A 124 0.60 5.65 -11.81
N TYR A 125 1.06 6.87 -11.61
CA TYR A 125 1.77 7.25 -10.39
C TYR A 125 0.80 7.20 -9.22
N HIS A 126 1.25 6.70 -8.08
CA HIS A 126 0.34 6.51 -6.97
C HIS A 126 1.02 6.49 -5.60
N SER A 127 0.33 7.03 -4.59
CA SER A 127 0.82 7.08 -3.22
C SER A 127 -0.29 7.16 -2.18
N HIS A 128 -0.01 6.61 -1.00
CA HIS A 128 -0.85 6.75 0.19
C HIS A 128 -0.45 7.95 1.07
N GLU A 129 0.60 8.69 0.71
CA GLU A 129 1.19 9.70 1.59
C GLU A 129 1.39 11.04 0.89
N THR A 130 1.44 12.11 1.71
CA THR A 130 1.84 13.47 1.32
C THR A 130 1.07 14.07 0.14
N PRO A 131 -0.28 14.16 0.20
CA PRO A 131 -1.08 14.71 -0.89
C PRO A 131 -0.59 16.08 -1.38
N ARG A 132 -0.23 17.01 -0.47
CA ARG A 132 0.22 18.35 -0.88
C ARG A 132 1.45 18.30 -1.78
N ARG A 133 2.33 17.32 -1.56
CA ARG A 133 3.55 17.23 -2.33
C ARG A 133 3.30 16.96 -3.81
N TRP A 134 2.37 16.09 -4.14
CA TRP A 134 2.03 15.78 -5.54
C TRP A 134 1.45 17.00 -6.29
N THR A 135 0.99 18.01 -5.56
CA THR A 135 0.54 19.30 -6.15
C THR A 135 1.68 20.30 -6.36
N ASN A 136 2.79 20.15 -5.64
CA ASN A 136 3.89 21.10 -5.61
C ASN A 136 5.18 20.60 -6.28
N GLU A 137 5.29 19.30 -6.53
CA GLU A 137 6.48 18.71 -7.16
C GLU A 137 6.51 19.05 -8.66
N PRO A 138 7.55 19.75 -9.16
CA PRO A 138 7.56 20.31 -10.52
C PRO A 138 7.30 19.29 -11.63
N ASP A 139 7.86 18.10 -11.50
CA ASP A 139 7.74 17.05 -12.50
C ASP A 139 6.33 16.46 -12.63
N TYR A 140 5.49 16.65 -11.60
CA TYR A 140 4.12 16.16 -11.57
C TYR A 140 3.11 17.30 -11.73
N ILE A 141 3.54 18.53 -12.02
CA ILE A 141 2.64 19.70 -12.03
C ILE A 141 1.53 19.58 -13.08
N GLU A 142 1.89 19.09 -14.27
CA GLU A 142 1.00 18.89 -15.42
C GLU A 142 0.21 17.57 -15.37
N HIS A 143 0.43 16.74 -14.34
CA HIS A 143 -0.28 15.47 -14.25
C HIS A 143 -1.74 15.69 -13.87
N GLN A 144 -2.62 14.88 -14.46
CA GLN A 144 -3.97 14.79 -13.96
C GLN A 144 -3.95 14.07 -12.61
N ARG A 145 -4.69 14.59 -11.63
CA ARG A 145 -4.67 14.07 -10.27
C ARG A 145 -6.04 13.58 -9.86
N PHE A 146 -6.09 12.37 -9.32
CA PHE A 146 -7.29 11.83 -8.70
C PHE A 146 -7.04 11.54 -7.23
N ALA A 147 -8.12 11.64 -6.44
CA ALA A 147 -8.13 11.24 -5.05
C ALA A 147 -9.30 10.28 -4.78
N THR A 148 -9.06 9.23 -4.00
CA THR A 148 -10.15 8.38 -3.50
C THR A 148 -10.56 8.77 -2.09
N LEU A 149 -11.87 8.91 -1.89
CA LEU A 149 -12.47 9.21 -0.60
C LEU A 149 -13.29 8.01 -0.13
N ARG A 150 -13.37 7.81 1.18
CA ARG A 150 -14.31 6.87 1.81
C ARG A 150 -14.69 7.43 3.17
N HIS A 151 -15.87 7.09 3.66
CA HIS A 151 -16.34 7.46 4.98
C HIS A 151 -15.28 7.07 6.04
N PRO A 152 -14.76 8.03 6.84
CA PRO A 152 -13.63 7.74 7.75
C PRO A 152 -13.89 6.63 8.77
N LEU A 153 -15.14 6.45 9.21
CA LEU A 153 -15.50 5.34 10.10
C LEU A 153 -15.54 3.99 9.38
N ASP A 154 -15.90 3.94 8.10
CA ASP A 154 -15.77 2.73 7.30
C ASP A 154 -14.29 2.38 7.05
N MET A 155 -13.43 3.39 6.90
CA MET A 155 -11.98 3.15 6.82
C MET A 155 -11.41 2.59 8.12
N LEU A 156 -11.82 3.13 9.27
CA LEU A 156 -11.46 2.59 10.59
C LEU A 156 -11.94 1.13 10.73
N ASN A 157 -13.21 0.87 10.42
CA ASN A 157 -13.78 -0.47 10.45
C ASN A 157 -13.03 -1.44 9.51
N SER A 158 -12.74 -0.99 8.29
CA SER A 158 -11.96 -1.77 7.32
C SER A 158 -10.54 -2.06 7.82
N ALA A 159 -9.90 -1.12 8.53
CA ALA A 159 -8.55 -1.30 9.06
C ALA A 159 -8.47 -2.36 10.17
N VAL A 160 -9.47 -2.45 11.05
CA VAL A 160 -9.48 -3.43 12.14
C VAL A 160 -9.72 -4.85 11.63
N HIS A 161 -10.48 -5.02 10.55
CA HIS A 161 -10.75 -6.33 9.91
C HIS A 161 -9.72 -6.75 8.84
N SER A 162 -8.69 -5.94 8.57
CA SER A 162 -7.81 -6.21 7.45
C SER A 162 -6.56 -7.01 7.81
N PHE A 163 -6.36 -8.09 7.07
CA PHE A 163 -5.06 -8.72 6.89
C PHE A 163 -4.21 -7.89 5.94
N ASN A 164 -2.95 -7.68 6.31
CA ASN A 164 -1.94 -7.12 5.42
C ASN A 164 -1.29 -8.25 4.61
N ALA A 165 -0.52 -7.89 3.59
CA ALA A 165 0.08 -8.87 2.69
C ALA A 165 1.08 -9.84 3.38
N LEU A 166 1.74 -9.44 4.47
CA LEU A 166 2.58 -10.38 5.23
C LEU A 166 1.72 -11.37 6.03
N THR A 167 0.68 -10.88 6.71
CA THR A 167 -0.31 -11.75 7.36
C THR A 167 -0.88 -12.73 6.35
N SER A 168 -1.23 -12.26 5.14
CA SER A 168 -1.75 -13.11 4.08
C SER A 168 -0.78 -14.22 3.70
N GLU A 169 0.51 -13.92 3.57
CA GLU A 169 1.52 -14.93 3.27
C GLU A 169 1.69 -15.95 4.40
N TYR A 170 1.59 -15.50 5.66
CA TYR A 170 1.62 -16.39 6.82
C TYR A 170 0.44 -17.37 6.78
N LEU A 171 -0.78 -16.88 6.52
CA LEU A 171 -1.96 -17.73 6.39
C LEU A 171 -1.79 -18.77 5.28
N GLN A 172 -1.40 -18.35 4.07
CA GLN A 172 -1.21 -19.23 2.92
C GLN A 172 -0.19 -20.34 3.19
N ARG A 173 0.90 -20.05 3.91
CA ARG A 173 2.03 -20.97 4.08
C ARG A 173 1.91 -21.88 5.28
N PHE A 174 1.34 -21.38 6.38
CA PHE A 174 1.44 -22.04 7.68
C PHE A 174 0.09 -22.48 8.25
N ILE A 175 -1.02 -21.84 7.86
CA ILE A 175 -2.37 -22.22 8.31
C ILE A 175 -3.39 -22.08 7.16
N PRO A 176 -3.20 -22.76 6.02
CA PRO A 176 -4.02 -22.56 4.81
C PRO A 176 -5.50 -22.94 4.97
N GLU A 177 -5.81 -23.80 5.95
CA GLU A 177 -7.17 -24.30 6.21
C GLU A 177 -7.96 -23.43 7.20
N ALA A 178 -7.39 -22.30 7.66
CA ALA A 178 -8.05 -21.46 8.65
C ALA A 178 -9.25 -20.71 8.06
N ASP A 179 -10.34 -20.61 8.84
CA ASP A 179 -11.50 -19.80 8.48
C ASP A 179 -11.17 -18.30 8.62
N GLU A 180 -11.01 -17.64 7.47
CA GLU A 180 -10.74 -16.20 7.41
C GLU A 180 -11.75 -15.34 8.17
N ASN A 181 -13.03 -15.70 8.18
CA ASN A 181 -14.05 -14.88 8.83
C ASN A 181 -13.88 -14.92 10.34
N ILE A 182 -13.55 -16.09 10.90
CA ILE A 182 -13.24 -16.25 12.32
C ILE A 182 -11.98 -15.43 12.65
N LEU A 183 -10.90 -15.60 11.88
CA LEU A 183 -9.65 -14.88 12.14
C LEU A 183 -9.80 -13.36 12.03
N ARG A 184 -10.57 -12.85 11.06
CA ARG A 184 -10.85 -11.41 10.92
C ARG A 184 -11.68 -10.87 12.06
N ARG A 185 -12.62 -11.68 12.57
CA ARG A 185 -13.45 -11.33 13.73
C ARG A 185 -12.58 -11.23 14.99
N GLU A 186 -11.75 -12.24 15.26
CA GLU A 186 -10.81 -12.23 16.40
C GLU A 186 -9.88 -11.02 16.34
N MET A 187 -9.28 -10.75 15.17
CA MET A 187 -8.42 -9.60 14.97
C MET A 187 -9.16 -8.27 15.21
N ALA A 188 -10.38 -8.12 14.71
CA ALA A 188 -11.14 -6.90 14.89
C ALA A 188 -11.51 -6.68 16.36
N LEU A 189 -11.94 -7.72 17.08
CA LEU A 189 -12.19 -7.64 18.52
C LEU A 189 -10.93 -7.27 19.28
N ASN A 190 -9.80 -7.92 19.00
CA ASN A 190 -8.51 -7.60 19.63
C ASN A 190 -8.14 -6.12 19.43
N LYS A 191 -8.20 -5.62 18.19
CA LYS A 191 -7.87 -4.22 17.86
C LYS A 191 -8.87 -3.22 18.44
N LEU A 192 -10.15 -3.54 18.46
CA LEU A 192 -11.21 -2.65 18.95
C LEU A 192 -11.26 -2.61 20.48
N THR A 193 -10.83 -3.67 21.17
CA THR A 193 -10.77 -3.70 22.64
C THR A 193 -9.53 -3.02 23.19
N ASP A 194 -8.40 -2.98 22.46
CA ASP A 194 -7.27 -2.11 22.79
C ASP A 194 -7.50 -0.68 22.27
N LEU A 195 -8.04 0.18 23.12
CA LEU A 195 -8.35 1.58 22.78
C LEU A 195 -7.14 2.39 22.29
N ARG A 196 -5.91 2.01 22.67
CA ARG A 196 -4.69 2.67 22.17
C ARG A 196 -4.48 2.37 20.68
N VAL A 197 -4.86 1.17 20.24
CA VAL A 197 -4.81 0.79 18.82
C VAL A 197 -5.82 1.60 18.03
N CYS A 198 -7.06 1.70 18.51
CA CYS A 198 -8.10 2.54 17.91
C CYS A 198 -7.65 4.00 17.78
N GLU A 199 -7.14 4.59 18.86
CA GLU A 199 -6.64 5.96 18.86
C GLU A 199 -5.51 6.15 17.82
N GLY A 200 -4.54 5.23 17.79
CA GLY A 200 -3.45 5.27 16.83
C GLY A 200 -3.94 5.20 15.38
N LEU A 201 -4.96 4.39 15.08
CA LEU A 201 -5.54 4.26 13.73
C LEU A 201 -6.26 5.56 13.32
N ILE A 202 -6.97 6.19 14.25
CA ILE A 202 -7.64 7.48 14.01
C ILE A 202 -6.60 8.58 13.76
N ARG A 203 -5.57 8.69 14.61
CA ARG A 203 -4.49 9.69 14.46
C ARG A 203 -3.77 9.56 13.14
N HIS A 204 -3.48 8.35 12.69
CA HIS A 204 -2.88 8.10 11.39
C HIS A 204 -3.74 8.64 10.25
N GLN A 205 -5.05 8.36 10.26
CA GLN A 205 -5.99 8.89 9.26
C GLN A 205 -6.09 10.41 9.29
N LEU A 206 -6.16 11.01 10.48
CA LEU A 206 -6.23 12.46 10.66
C LEU A 206 -5.03 13.18 10.05
N LYS A 207 -3.81 12.62 10.20
CA LYS A 207 -2.59 13.18 9.60
C LYS A 207 -2.75 13.33 8.09
N TYR A 208 -3.23 12.28 7.42
CA TYR A 208 -3.46 12.33 5.97
C TYR A 208 -4.54 13.35 5.61
N TRP A 209 -5.71 13.27 6.27
CA TRP A 209 -6.86 14.06 5.88
C TRP A 209 -6.67 15.56 6.08
N ARG A 210 -5.99 15.97 7.16
CA ARG A 210 -5.66 17.38 7.39
C ARG A 210 -4.80 17.94 6.27
N GLU A 211 -3.80 17.19 5.81
CA GLU A 211 -2.97 17.62 4.68
C GLU A 211 -3.77 17.64 3.37
N TYR A 212 -4.61 16.62 3.15
CA TYR A 212 -5.43 16.49 1.95
C TYR A 212 -6.42 17.65 1.80
N LEU A 213 -7.16 17.99 2.86
CA LEU A 213 -8.20 19.03 2.82
C LEU A 213 -7.64 20.38 2.34
N ASP A 214 -6.40 20.72 2.71
CA ASP A 214 -5.74 21.96 2.29
C ASP A 214 -5.40 22.02 0.79
N CYS A 215 -5.30 20.86 0.13
CA CYS A 215 -4.93 20.76 -1.28
C CYS A 215 -5.97 20.05 -2.16
N ARG A 216 -7.12 19.68 -1.60
CA ARG A 216 -8.17 18.87 -2.25
C ARG A 216 -8.64 19.42 -3.60
N ARG A 217 -8.65 20.76 -3.76
CA ARG A 217 -9.07 21.45 -5.00
C ARG A 217 -8.24 21.08 -6.23
N HIS A 218 -7.07 20.47 -6.03
CA HIS A 218 -6.17 20.04 -7.10
C HIS A 218 -6.45 18.60 -7.56
N TYR A 219 -7.46 17.93 -7.00
CA TYR A 219 -7.78 16.53 -7.25
C TYR A 219 -9.19 16.35 -7.79
N ALA A 220 -9.34 15.45 -8.76
CA ALA A 220 -10.63 14.88 -9.12
C ALA A 220 -11.00 13.82 -8.06
N GLU A 221 -11.99 14.11 -7.23
CA GLU A 221 -12.39 13.26 -6.10
C GLU A 221 -13.39 12.18 -6.55
N LEU A 222 -13.09 10.91 -6.26
CA LEU A 222 -14.03 9.78 -6.40
C LEU A 222 -14.30 9.16 -5.03
N ARG A 223 -15.57 9.10 -4.65
CA ARG A 223 -16.00 8.42 -3.42
C ARG A 223 -16.13 6.93 -3.67
N TRP A 224 -15.56 6.11 -2.79
CA TRP A 224 -15.69 4.66 -2.83
C TRP A 224 -17.16 4.24 -2.78
N GLU A 225 -17.97 4.94 -1.99
CA GLU A 225 -19.40 4.71 -1.87
C GLU A 225 -20.13 4.89 -3.22
N SER A 226 -19.71 5.86 -4.03
CA SER A 226 -20.25 6.05 -5.39
C SER A 226 -19.88 4.90 -6.31
N ILE A 227 -18.67 4.34 -6.18
CA ILE A 227 -18.25 3.18 -6.98
C ILE A 227 -19.12 1.96 -6.65
N ILE A 228 -19.43 1.75 -5.36
CA ILE A 228 -20.26 0.64 -4.92
C ILE A 228 -21.74 0.83 -5.31
N ALA A 229 -22.28 2.04 -5.12
CA ALA A 229 -23.70 2.32 -5.37
C ALA A 229 -24.02 2.45 -6.86
N ASP A 230 -23.11 3.03 -7.65
CA ASP A 230 -23.25 3.23 -9.09
C ASP A 230 -21.89 3.06 -9.79
N PRO A 231 -21.45 1.80 -9.99
CA PRO A 231 -20.16 1.51 -10.64
C PRO A 231 -20.10 1.99 -12.09
N VAL A 232 -21.23 1.93 -12.80
CA VAL A 232 -21.34 2.37 -14.20
C VAL A 232 -21.14 3.88 -14.29
N GLY A 233 -21.92 4.67 -13.55
CA GLY A 233 -21.79 6.12 -13.54
C GLY A 233 -20.41 6.59 -13.05
N SER A 234 -19.82 5.88 -12.09
CA SER A 234 -18.45 6.12 -11.62
C SER A 234 -17.41 5.89 -12.71
N LEU A 235 -17.49 4.79 -13.47
CA LEU A 235 -16.59 4.53 -14.60
C LEU A 235 -16.74 5.56 -15.72
N GLN A 236 -17.97 5.96 -16.03
CA GLN A 236 -18.23 7.01 -17.01
C GLN A 236 -17.65 8.35 -16.55
N TRP A 237 -17.74 8.67 -15.25
CA TRP A 237 -17.14 9.85 -14.68
C TRP A 237 -15.61 9.81 -14.78
N VAL A 238 -14.96 8.70 -14.42
CA VAL A 238 -13.50 8.54 -14.56
C VAL A 238 -13.09 8.68 -16.03
N GLY A 239 -13.82 8.06 -16.96
CA GLY A 239 -13.58 8.19 -18.40
C GLY A 239 -13.65 9.65 -18.85
N ARG A 240 -14.68 10.40 -18.47
CA ARG A 240 -14.79 11.84 -18.78
C ARG A 240 -13.62 12.64 -18.23
N GLN A 241 -13.18 12.37 -17.00
CA GLN A 241 -12.00 13.03 -16.44
C GLN A 241 -10.76 12.76 -17.30
N LEU A 242 -10.56 11.52 -17.75
CA LEU A 242 -9.44 11.15 -18.62
C LEU A 242 -9.58 11.66 -20.07
N GLY A 243 -10.68 12.33 -20.44
CA GLY A 243 -10.98 12.70 -21.83
C GLY A 243 -11.33 11.50 -22.71
N LEU A 244 -11.71 10.37 -22.10
CA LEU A 244 -12.10 9.13 -22.74
C LEU A 244 -13.56 8.83 -22.40
N GLY A 245 -14.50 9.33 -23.20
CA GLY A 245 -15.91 8.99 -23.03
C GLY A 245 -16.11 7.47 -23.00
N ILE A 246 -16.93 6.99 -22.07
CA ILE A 246 -17.29 5.58 -21.89
C ILE A 246 -18.82 5.49 -21.88
N GLU A 247 -19.38 4.66 -22.75
CA GLU A 247 -20.82 4.38 -22.78
C GLU A 247 -21.20 3.40 -21.67
N ALA A 248 -22.48 3.35 -21.31
CA ALA A 248 -22.94 2.55 -20.17
C ALA A 248 -22.63 1.05 -20.32
N GLU A 249 -22.79 0.52 -21.53
CA GLU A 249 -22.50 -0.89 -21.85
C GLU A 249 -21.01 -1.22 -21.69
N GLU A 250 -20.14 -0.32 -22.14
CA GLU A 250 -18.69 -0.46 -22.01
C GLU A 250 -18.25 -0.37 -20.54
N ALA A 251 -18.83 0.56 -19.78
CA ALA A 251 -18.60 0.67 -18.34
C ALA A 251 -19.02 -0.63 -17.62
N HIS A 252 -20.16 -1.21 -17.97
CA HIS A 252 -20.58 -2.50 -17.42
C HIS A 252 -19.57 -3.61 -17.74
N ALA A 253 -19.09 -3.69 -18.99
CA ALA A 253 -18.09 -4.67 -19.40
C ALA A 253 -16.74 -4.49 -18.67
N ILE A 254 -16.34 -3.26 -18.38
CA ILE A 254 -15.14 -2.93 -17.59
C ILE A 254 -15.32 -3.32 -16.11
N TRP A 255 -16.50 -3.09 -15.53
CA TRP A 255 -16.79 -3.35 -14.11
C TRP A 255 -16.90 -4.84 -13.79
N ALA A 256 -17.64 -5.60 -14.59
CA ALA A 256 -17.96 -7.00 -14.34
C ALA A 256 -16.76 -7.90 -13.93
N PRO A 257 -15.55 -7.80 -14.54
CA PRO A 257 -14.43 -8.64 -14.13
C PRO A 257 -13.77 -8.24 -12.80
N ILE A 258 -13.99 -7.01 -12.31
CA ILE A 258 -13.34 -6.45 -11.11
C ILE A 258 -14.30 -6.30 -9.92
N ASP A 259 -15.60 -6.48 -10.16
CA ASP A 259 -16.66 -6.40 -9.17
C ASP A 259 -16.46 -7.41 -8.03
N HIS A 260 -16.39 -6.91 -6.78
CA HIS A 260 -16.34 -7.73 -5.55
C HIS A 260 -15.33 -8.89 -5.58
N ARG A 261 -14.12 -8.63 -6.10
CA ARG A 261 -13.03 -9.62 -6.24
C ARG A 261 -11.73 -9.14 -5.63
N ASN A 262 -10.83 -10.09 -5.34
CA ASN A 262 -9.46 -9.76 -5.06
C ASN A 262 -8.71 -9.37 -6.35
N LEU A 263 -8.08 -8.20 -6.34
CA LEU A 263 -7.34 -7.64 -7.48
C LEU A 263 -5.82 -7.81 -7.36
N LEU A 264 -5.35 -8.42 -6.26
CA LEU A 264 -3.92 -8.66 -6.00
C LEU A 264 -3.54 -10.11 -6.28
N THR A 265 -2.30 -10.32 -6.71
CA THR A 265 -1.80 -11.64 -7.11
C THR A 265 -1.32 -12.44 -5.91
N TYR A 266 -0.47 -11.84 -5.07
CA TYR A 266 0.17 -12.55 -3.95
C TYR A 266 -0.52 -12.31 -2.61
N HIS A 267 -1.27 -11.22 -2.49
CA HIS A 267 -2.06 -10.91 -1.30
C HIS A 267 -3.48 -11.50 -1.44
N GLN A 268 -3.61 -12.82 -1.31
CA GLN A 268 -4.88 -13.53 -1.55
C GLN A 268 -5.98 -13.16 -0.54
N HIS A 269 -5.61 -12.74 0.67
CA HIS A 269 -6.54 -12.38 1.74
C HIS A 269 -6.82 -10.86 1.82
N ASN A 270 -6.65 -10.11 0.72
CA ASN A 270 -6.91 -8.67 0.71
C ASN A 270 -8.42 -8.34 0.69
N TYR A 271 -9.19 -9.13 -0.07
CA TYR A 271 -10.63 -8.97 -0.18
C TYR A 271 -11.34 -9.77 0.91
N ARG A 272 -12.27 -9.12 1.62
CA ARG A 272 -13.13 -9.77 2.62
C ARG A 272 -14.41 -10.19 1.89
N LYS A 273 -14.59 -11.49 1.68
CA LYS A 273 -15.74 -12.03 0.94
C LYS A 273 -17.05 -11.55 1.56
N ASP A 274 -18.02 -11.18 0.73
CA ASP A 274 -19.33 -10.64 1.16
C ASP A 274 -19.25 -9.31 1.92
N HIS A 275 -18.07 -8.67 1.92
CA HIS A 275 -17.84 -7.35 2.49
C HIS A 275 -17.35 -6.37 1.41
N GLY A 276 -18.27 -5.51 0.99
CA GLY A 276 -18.09 -4.42 0.03
C GLY A 276 -19.26 -3.43 0.16
N ILE A 277 -19.81 -3.35 1.37
CA ILE A 277 -21.10 -2.71 1.63
C ILE A 277 -20.91 -1.34 2.28
N LEU A 278 -21.91 -0.48 2.09
CA LEU A 278 -21.98 0.84 2.72
C LEU A 278 -22.40 0.68 4.18
N GLY A 279 -21.74 1.41 5.09
CA GLY A 279 -22.19 1.48 6.49
C GLY A 279 -21.83 0.27 7.36
N ASP A 280 -20.89 -0.59 6.95
CA ASP A 280 -20.47 -1.77 7.74
C ASP A 280 -19.96 -1.38 9.14
N TRP A 281 -19.46 -0.16 9.30
CA TRP A 281 -19.05 0.39 10.61
C TRP A 281 -20.18 0.46 11.64
N LEU A 282 -21.44 0.58 11.23
CA LEU A 282 -22.61 0.69 12.13
C LEU A 282 -22.83 -0.57 12.96
N THR A 283 -22.39 -1.74 12.47
CA THR A 283 -22.57 -3.04 13.13
C THR A 283 -21.32 -3.52 13.87
N HIS A 284 -20.21 -2.78 13.82
CA HIS A 284 -18.93 -3.22 14.40
C HIS A 284 -18.34 -2.20 15.39
N LEU A 285 -18.48 -0.90 15.13
CA LEU A 285 -17.91 0.12 16.02
C LEU A 285 -18.77 0.33 17.26
N HIS A 286 -18.14 0.57 18.41
CA HIS A 286 -18.79 0.82 19.68
C HIS A 286 -18.94 2.34 19.92
N PRO A 287 -19.95 2.83 20.67
CA PRO A 287 -20.08 4.24 21.03
C PRO A 287 -18.81 4.88 21.62
N ARG A 288 -18.01 4.11 22.36
CA ARG A 288 -16.69 4.57 22.87
C ARG A 288 -15.71 4.93 21.73
N HIS A 289 -15.71 4.18 20.63
CA HIS A 289 -14.86 4.46 19.46
C HIS A 289 -15.33 5.72 18.73
N ILE A 290 -16.65 5.92 18.65
CA ILE A 290 -17.23 7.13 18.04
C ILE A 290 -16.92 8.36 18.90
N ALA A 291 -17.06 8.26 20.23
CA ALA A 291 -16.69 9.33 21.15
C ALA A 291 -15.20 9.69 21.03
N MET A 292 -14.32 8.69 20.90
CA MET A 292 -12.90 8.89 20.64
C MET A 292 -12.65 9.56 19.28
N ALA A 293 -13.29 9.10 18.21
CA ALA A 293 -13.20 9.70 16.89
C ALA A 293 -13.62 11.17 16.89
N ARG A 294 -14.70 11.51 17.62
CA ARG A 294 -15.14 12.89 17.82
C ARG A 294 -14.12 13.71 18.59
N ALA A 295 -13.63 13.21 19.73
CA ALA A 295 -12.65 13.90 20.56
C ALA A 295 -11.33 14.20 19.81
N LEU A 296 -10.93 13.34 18.87
CA LEU A 296 -9.72 13.52 18.06
C LEU A 296 -9.95 14.41 16.82
N GLY A 297 -11.19 14.76 16.50
CA GLY A 297 -11.58 15.59 15.35
C GLY A 297 -11.78 14.82 14.04
N LEU A 298 -11.96 13.48 14.07
CA LEU A 298 -12.23 12.69 12.86
C LEU A 298 -13.61 12.99 12.29
N ILE A 299 -14.56 13.37 13.15
CA ILE A 299 -15.92 13.71 12.74
C ILE A 299 -15.93 15.02 11.95
N ASP A 300 -15.24 16.05 12.42
CA ASP A 300 -15.08 17.31 11.69
C ASP A 300 -14.45 17.08 10.29
N ILE A 301 -13.50 16.14 10.20
CA ILE A 301 -12.92 15.72 8.93
C ILE A 301 -13.97 15.04 8.05
N ALA A 302 -14.79 14.14 8.58
CA ALA A 302 -15.85 13.47 7.83
C ALA A 302 -16.83 14.49 7.24
N GLU A 303 -17.27 15.46 8.04
CA GLU A 303 -18.15 16.56 7.61
C GLU A 303 -17.49 17.40 6.52
N ALA A 304 -16.21 17.77 6.67
CA ALA A 304 -15.47 18.53 5.66
C ALA A 304 -15.30 17.77 4.33
N LEU A 305 -15.27 16.44 4.36
CA LEU A 305 -15.27 15.57 3.18
C LEU A 305 -16.68 15.38 2.59
N GLY A 306 -17.71 15.93 3.24
CA GLY A 306 -19.11 15.87 2.84
C GLY A 306 -19.77 14.54 3.21
N TYR A 307 -19.36 13.94 4.34
CA TYR A 307 -20.07 12.86 5.01
C TYR A 307 -20.76 13.44 6.26
N GLY A 308 -22.08 13.38 6.30
CA GLY A 308 -22.82 13.64 7.53
C GLY A 308 -22.70 12.45 8.47
N LEU A 309 -22.67 12.73 9.78
CA LEU A 309 -23.12 11.74 10.76
C LEU A 309 -24.63 11.93 10.93
N ASP A 310 -25.43 11.45 9.98
CA ASP A 310 -26.85 11.31 10.27
C ASP A 310 -26.95 10.35 11.46
N ASP A 311 -27.74 10.73 12.47
CA ASP A 311 -27.83 10.14 13.79
C ASP A 311 -27.57 8.64 13.78
N TRP A 312 -26.53 8.21 14.53
CA TRP A 312 -26.26 6.79 14.78
C TRP A 312 -27.60 6.12 15.07
N PRO A 313 -28.09 5.21 14.21
CA PRO A 313 -29.45 4.71 14.35
C PRO A 313 -29.59 4.19 15.78
N ALA A 314 -30.66 4.57 16.47
CA ALA A 314 -31.01 4.01 17.78
C ALA A 314 -31.34 2.49 17.71
N CYS A 315 -30.87 1.80 16.68
CA CYS A 315 -31.10 0.40 16.36
C CYS A 315 -30.34 -0.52 17.30
N SER A 316 -30.90 -1.73 17.43
CA SER A 316 -30.35 -2.86 18.20
C SER A 316 -28.87 -3.09 17.89
N ARG A 317 -28.07 -3.23 18.95
CA ARG A 317 -26.66 -3.63 18.88
C ARG A 317 -26.53 -4.97 18.15
N SER A 318 -25.47 -5.12 17.37
CA SER A 318 -25.11 -6.41 16.79
C SER A 318 -24.52 -7.35 17.84
N ALA A 319 -24.55 -8.66 17.58
CA ALA A 319 -23.88 -9.64 18.44
C ALA A 319 -22.37 -9.36 18.60
N PHE A 320 -21.73 -8.80 17.56
CA PHE A 320 -20.32 -8.39 17.64
C PHE A 320 -20.14 -7.21 18.60
N GLN A 321 -21.02 -6.21 18.54
CA GLN A 321 -20.99 -5.06 19.44
C GLN A 321 -21.31 -5.43 20.89
N ASP A 322 -22.13 -6.44 21.13
CA ASP A 322 -22.42 -6.94 22.48
C ASP A 322 -21.20 -7.62 23.10
N GLU A 323 -20.49 -8.44 22.34
CA GLU A 323 -19.24 -9.04 22.80
C GLU A 323 -18.15 -7.99 23.04
N LEU A 324 -18.02 -7.03 22.13
CA LEU A 324 -17.11 -5.90 22.27
C LEU A 324 -17.42 -5.06 23.53
N ASP A 325 -18.70 -4.88 23.87
CA ASP A 325 -19.14 -4.21 25.10
C ASP A 325 -18.57 -4.87 26.33
N ASP A 326 -18.64 -6.20 26.38
CA ASP A 326 -18.26 -6.99 27.54
C ASP A 326 -16.77 -6.82 27.83
N TYR A 327 -15.93 -6.94 26.79
CA TYR A 327 -14.50 -6.68 26.90
C TYR A 327 -14.20 -5.23 27.35
N LEU A 328 -14.87 -4.24 26.75
CA LEU A 328 -14.64 -2.82 27.09
C LEU A 328 -15.12 -2.45 28.50
N LYS A 329 -16.21 -3.06 28.99
CA LYS A 329 -16.71 -2.87 30.36
C LYS A 329 -15.75 -3.42 31.41
N HIS A 330 -15.11 -4.54 31.10
CA HIS A 330 -14.16 -5.19 31.99
C HIS A 330 -12.70 -4.76 31.76
N GLU A 331 -12.45 -3.79 30.87
CA GLU A 331 -11.11 -3.29 30.50
C GLU A 331 -10.16 -4.41 30.04
N LYS A 332 -10.71 -5.40 29.34
CA LYS A 332 -9.97 -6.54 28.80
C LYS A 332 -9.73 -6.39 27.30
N ILE A 333 -8.55 -6.80 26.86
CA ILE A 333 -8.26 -6.96 25.43
C ILE A 333 -8.68 -8.37 25.01
N ALA A 334 -9.49 -8.47 23.96
CA ALA A 334 -9.90 -9.75 23.41
C ALA A 334 -8.66 -10.50 22.87
N PRO A 335 -8.46 -11.77 23.24
CA PRO A 335 -7.30 -12.53 22.80
C PRO A 335 -7.42 -12.90 21.31
N MET A 336 -6.27 -13.04 20.64
CA MET A 336 -6.16 -13.79 19.38
C MET A 336 -5.51 -15.13 19.69
N GLN A 337 -6.03 -16.22 19.11
CA GLN A 337 -5.54 -17.57 19.42
C GLN A 337 -4.09 -17.78 18.95
N ASP A 338 -3.76 -17.25 17.78
CA ASP A 338 -2.41 -17.31 17.21
C ASP A 338 -1.62 -16.03 17.54
N PRO A 339 -0.62 -16.09 18.44
CA PRO A 339 0.17 -14.92 18.82
C PRO A 339 1.10 -14.43 17.70
N VAL A 340 1.54 -15.32 16.79
CA VAL A 340 2.36 -14.95 15.64
C VAL A 340 1.51 -14.14 14.66
N LEU A 341 0.28 -14.62 14.40
CA LEU A 341 -0.69 -13.89 13.59
C LEU A 341 -1.01 -12.51 14.19
N ALA A 342 -1.23 -12.45 15.51
CA ALA A 342 -1.49 -11.20 16.22
C ALA A 342 -0.37 -10.18 16.02
N GLY A 343 0.90 -10.62 16.15
CA GLY A 343 2.08 -9.80 15.90
C GLY A 343 2.11 -9.20 14.49
N PHE A 344 1.96 -10.04 13.45
CA PHE A 344 1.95 -9.58 12.06
C PHE A 344 0.78 -8.65 11.72
N CYS A 345 -0.39 -8.89 12.31
CA CYS A 345 -1.57 -8.02 12.15
C CYS A 345 -1.35 -6.64 12.77
N PHE A 346 -0.62 -6.57 13.87
CA PHE A 346 -0.38 -5.34 14.62
C PHE A 346 0.73 -4.47 14.01
N ASN A 347 1.93 -5.01 13.80
CA ASN A 347 3.12 -4.25 13.39
C ASN A 347 3.03 -3.64 11.98
N LYS A 348 2.02 -3.98 11.18
CA LYS A 348 1.84 -3.41 9.83
C LYS A 348 0.53 -2.66 9.66
N SER A 349 -0.14 -2.38 10.78
CA SER A 349 -1.25 -1.43 10.79
C SER A 349 -0.72 -0.04 10.42
N ASN A 350 -1.45 0.66 9.54
CA ASN A 350 -1.25 2.07 9.23
C ASN A 350 -1.74 2.89 10.42
N ILE A 351 -0.90 2.92 11.45
CA ILE A 351 -1.21 3.39 12.80
C ILE A 351 -0.20 4.45 13.21
N ASP A 352 -0.62 5.43 14.00
CA ASP A 352 0.30 6.22 14.79
C ASP A 352 0.89 5.32 15.88
N ALA A 353 2.17 5.01 15.71
CA ALA A 353 2.87 4.04 16.53
C ALA A 353 3.49 4.65 17.80
N SER A 354 3.27 5.96 18.07
CA SER A 354 3.96 6.68 19.15
C SER A 354 3.70 6.13 20.56
N ALA A 355 2.58 5.43 20.76
CA ALA A 355 2.19 4.84 22.03
C ALA A 355 2.76 3.42 22.25
N PHE A 356 3.55 2.89 21.31
CA PHE A 356 4.02 1.51 21.33
C PHE A 356 5.54 1.42 21.29
N ASN A 357 6.08 0.40 21.95
CA ASN A 357 7.51 0.18 22.11
C ASN A 357 8.13 -0.54 20.91
N PHE A 358 7.96 0.01 19.71
CA PHE A 358 8.64 -0.53 18.54
C PHE A 358 10.10 -0.09 18.49
N LYS A 359 10.96 -0.99 18.01
CA LYS A 359 12.36 -0.66 17.72
C LYS A 359 12.44 0.04 16.36
N SER A 360 13.29 1.04 16.27
CA SER A 360 13.67 1.68 15.00
C SER A 360 15.19 1.71 14.92
N PHE A 361 15.73 1.61 13.71
CA PHE A 361 17.18 1.66 13.50
C PHE A 361 17.52 2.90 12.66
N PRO A 362 18.58 3.65 13.04
CA PRO A 362 18.95 4.88 12.35
C PRO A 362 19.09 4.69 10.84
N GLY A 363 18.68 5.72 10.10
CA GLY A 363 18.78 5.68 8.65
C GLY A 363 20.19 5.84 8.14
N LYS A 364 20.50 5.06 7.09
CA LYS A 364 21.68 5.21 6.25
C LYS A 364 21.36 6.11 5.05
N GLN A 365 22.16 6.05 3.99
CA GLN A 365 21.93 6.91 2.83
C GLN A 365 20.70 6.45 2.03
N TRP A 366 20.48 5.14 1.92
CA TRP A 366 19.47 4.54 1.05
C TRP A 366 18.48 3.64 1.77
N ALA A 367 18.74 3.19 2.98
CA ALA A 367 17.83 2.33 3.71
C ALA A 367 17.74 2.68 5.20
N TYR A 368 16.60 2.36 5.81
CA TYR A 368 16.39 2.41 7.25
C TYR A 368 15.29 1.44 7.69
N VAL A 369 15.27 1.07 8.96
CA VAL A 369 14.16 0.29 9.53
C VAL A 369 13.29 1.23 10.34
N GLU A 370 12.09 1.46 9.85
CA GLU A 370 11.09 2.35 10.45
C GLU A 370 10.54 1.76 11.74
N ARG A 371 10.27 0.45 11.74
CA ARG A 371 9.60 -0.24 12.83
C ARG A 371 9.99 -1.71 12.86
N SER A 372 10.30 -2.26 14.02
CA SER A 372 10.65 -3.67 14.20
C SER A 372 10.06 -4.25 15.48
N THR A 373 9.52 -5.46 15.37
CA THR A 373 9.16 -6.36 16.48
C THR A 373 10.05 -7.60 16.51
N LEU A 374 11.04 -7.71 15.61
CA LEU A 374 11.93 -8.87 15.58
C LEU A 374 12.56 -9.09 16.95
N THR A 375 12.61 -10.33 17.42
CA THR A 375 13.27 -10.69 18.68
C THR A 375 14.79 -10.49 18.59
N GLU A 376 15.37 -10.76 17.42
CA GLU A 376 16.80 -10.64 17.15
C GLU A 376 17.10 -9.37 16.33
N ASP A 377 17.66 -8.35 16.98
CA ASP A 377 18.02 -7.08 16.32
C ASP A 377 19.11 -7.24 15.28
N ALA A 378 20.05 -8.17 15.50
CA ALA A 378 21.13 -8.47 14.57
C ALA A 378 20.59 -8.83 13.17
N LEU A 379 19.53 -9.64 13.10
CA LEU A 379 18.91 -10.02 11.83
C LEU A 379 18.35 -8.79 11.08
N ALA A 380 17.67 -7.88 11.79
CA ALA A 380 17.15 -6.65 11.19
C ALA A 380 18.27 -5.74 10.67
N LEU A 381 19.37 -5.64 11.43
CA LEU A 381 20.54 -4.84 11.08
C LEU A 381 21.30 -5.43 9.88
N ASP A 382 21.43 -6.75 9.80
CA ASP A 382 22.06 -7.43 8.66
C ASP A 382 21.25 -7.24 7.38
N VAL A 383 19.91 -7.33 7.46
CA VAL A 383 19.04 -7.02 6.32
C VAL A 383 19.13 -5.54 5.94
N LEU A 384 19.22 -4.63 6.91
CA LEU A 384 19.42 -3.20 6.67
C LEU A 384 20.74 -2.93 5.94
N GLU A 385 21.84 -3.56 6.36
CA GLU A 385 23.14 -3.44 5.68
C GLU A 385 23.08 -3.97 4.25
N CYS A 386 22.49 -5.15 4.07
CA CYS A 386 22.26 -5.74 2.77
C CYS A 386 21.42 -4.81 1.86
N ALA A 387 20.36 -4.20 2.41
CA ALA A 387 19.51 -3.26 1.70
C ALA A 387 20.28 -1.99 1.31
N GLU A 388 21.08 -1.42 2.21
CA GLU A 388 21.88 -0.23 1.94
C GLU A 388 22.85 -0.47 0.78
N MET A 389 23.65 -1.54 0.86
CA MET A 389 24.64 -1.88 -0.17
C MET A 389 23.98 -2.20 -1.51
N GLY A 390 22.89 -2.98 -1.50
CA GLY A 390 22.14 -3.32 -2.70
C GLY A 390 21.51 -2.08 -3.36
N CYS A 391 20.88 -1.21 -2.56
CA CYS A 391 20.31 0.04 -3.04
C CYS A 391 21.38 0.97 -3.57
N GLN A 392 22.54 1.12 -2.90
CA GLN A 392 23.64 1.95 -3.39
C GLN A 392 24.07 1.54 -4.81
N ARG A 393 24.25 0.24 -5.04
CA ARG A 393 24.65 -0.31 -6.33
C ARG A 393 23.59 -0.11 -7.42
N ILE A 394 22.33 -0.44 -7.13
CA ILE A 394 21.21 -0.24 -8.05
C ILE A 394 21.04 1.26 -8.37
N ASN A 395 21.07 2.11 -7.35
CA ASN A 395 20.88 3.54 -7.50
C ASN A 395 22.00 4.20 -8.30
N ALA A 396 23.24 3.70 -8.21
CA ALA A 396 24.32 4.17 -9.08
C ALA A 396 23.99 3.95 -10.56
N ILE A 397 23.45 2.78 -10.91
CA ILE A 397 23.03 2.48 -12.29
C ILE A 397 21.88 3.37 -12.73
N VAL A 398 20.86 3.53 -11.87
CA VAL A 398 19.69 4.37 -12.16
C VAL A 398 20.08 5.84 -12.32
N LEU A 399 21.02 6.34 -11.52
CA LEU A 399 21.53 7.71 -11.64
C LEU A 399 22.32 7.93 -12.93
N THR A 400 23.09 6.93 -13.38
CA THR A 400 23.74 6.97 -14.70
C THR A 400 22.68 7.10 -15.80
N LEU A 401 21.64 6.25 -15.76
CA LEU A 401 20.53 6.32 -16.72
C LEU A 401 19.81 7.67 -16.68
N ASP A 402 19.60 8.23 -15.49
CA ASP A 402 18.92 9.52 -15.33
C ASP A 402 19.78 10.70 -15.85
N ALA A 403 21.10 10.61 -15.72
CA ALA A 403 22.03 11.59 -16.28
C ALA A 403 22.24 11.43 -17.79
N SER A 404 21.98 10.26 -18.37
CA SER A 404 22.16 10.01 -19.80
C SER A 404 21.24 10.91 -20.65
N PRO A 405 21.76 11.43 -21.78
CA PRO A 405 20.93 12.17 -22.74
C PRO A 405 19.82 11.27 -23.26
N LEU A 406 18.72 11.87 -23.71
CA LEU A 406 17.61 11.13 -24.31
C LEU A 406 18.07 10.46 -25.61
N ALA A 407 18.53 9.23 -25.51
CA ALA A 407 18.73 8.29 -26.59
C ALA A 407 17.53 7.35 -26.70
N ASN A 408 17.51 6.45 -27.70
CA ASN A 408 16.51 5.38 -27.72
C ASN A 408 16.74 4.39 -26.55
N ALA A 409 15.70 3.61 -26.21
CA ALA A 409 15.72 2.74 -25.04
C ALA A 409 16.80 1.64 -25.12
N GLU A 410 17.11 1.17 -26.33
CA GLU A 410 18.13 0.13 -26.56
C GLU A 410 19.54 0.64 -26.26
N SER A 411 19.86 1.83 -26.75
CA SER A 411 21.13 2.48 -26.46
C SER A 411 21.30 2.74 -24.96
N LEU A 412 20.24 3.22 -24.30
CA LEU A 412 20.26 3.44 -22.85
C LEU A 412 20.42 2.13 -22.07
N PHE A 413 19.79 1.04 -22.54
CA PHE A 413 19.92 -0.27 -21.92
C PHE A 413 21.36 -0.81 -22.03
N HIS A 414 21.96 -0.79 -23.23
CA HIS A 414 23.34 -1.23 -23.42
C HIS A 414 24.36 -0.41 -22.62
N GLN A 415 24.10 0.88 -22.38
CA GLN A 415 24.97 1.71 -21.53
C GLN A 415 25.08 1.20 -20.08
N VAL A 416 24.02 0.56 -19.57
CA VAL A 416 23.95 0.08 -18.19
C VAL A 416 24.05 -1.43 -18.06
N GLU A 417 23.96 -2.17 -19.16
CA GLU A 417 24.04 -3.63 -19.21
C GLU A 417 25.34 -4.15 -18.57
N ALA A 418 26.49 -3.60 -18.95
CA ALA A 418 27.78 -3.99 -18.35
C ALA A 418 27.81 -3.80 -16.82
N ALA A 419 27.15 -2.74 -16.32
CA ALA A 419 27.03 -2.51 -14.88
C ALA A 419 26.08 -3.52 -14.22
N CYS A 420 25.02 -3.95 -14.90
CA CYS A 420 24.15 -5.04 -14.45
C CYS A 420 24.91 -6.37 -14.36
N HIS A 421 25.72 -6.69 -15.37
CA HIS A 421 26.60 -7.87 -15.37
C HIS A 421 27.54 -7.89 -14.16
N ALA A 422 28.16 -6.75 -13.84
CA ALA A 422 29.01 -6.62 -12.66
C ALA A 422 28.29 -6.84 -11.31
N LEU A 423 26.96 -6.78 -11.25
CA LEU A 423 26.21 -6.97 -10.01
C LEU A 423 26.01 -8.44 -9.62
N VAL A 424 25.86 -9.36 -10.58
CA VAL A 424 25.51 -10.77 -10.31
C VAL A 424 26.36 -11.79 -11.06
N GLY A 425 27.32 -11.34 -11.87
CA GLY A 425 28.09 -12.20 -12.77
C GLY A 425 27.36 -12.46 -14.10
N ASP A 426 28.13 -12.83 -15.12
CA ASP A 426 27.67 -12.82 -16.50
C ASP A 426 26.53 -13.81 -16.80
N ASP A 427 26.63 -15.04 -16.29
CA ASP A 427 25.64 -16.09 -16.57
C ASP A 427 24.25 -15.74 -16.01
N ILE A 428 24.20 -15.21 -14.77
CA ILE A 428 22.95 -14.84 -14.11
C ILE A 428 22.37 -13.56 -14.71
N ALA A 429 23.23 -12.58 -15.03
CA ALA A 429 22.80 -11.36 -15.69
C ALA A 429 22.18 -11.66 -17.06
N HIS A 430 22.82 -12.50 -17.87
CA HIS A 430 22.33 -12.84 -19.20
C HIS A 430 20.95 -13.53 -19.16
N GLU A 431 20.76 -14.52 -18.27
CA GLU A 431 19.46 -15.20 -18.11
C GLU A 431 18.34 -14.23 -17.71
N LEU A 432 18.60 -13.32 -16.78
CA LEU A 432 17.59 -12.39 -16.26
C LEU A 432 17.28 -11.25 -17.24
N LEU A 433 18.30 -10.72 -17.92
CA LEU A 433 18.13 -9.61 -18.86
C LEU A 433 17.44 -10.07 -20.15
N THR A 434 17.73 -11.28 -20.63
CA THR A 434 17.06 -11.86 -21.82
C THR A 434 15.59 -12.18 -21.57
N ARG A 435 15.21 -12.61 -20.35
CA ARG A 435 13.81 -12.83 -19.96
C ARG A 435 13.01 -11.55 -19.74
N SER A 436 13.68 -10.41 -19.59
CA SER A 436 13.05 -9.12 -19.30
C SER A 436 12.89 -8.23 -20.54
N GLY A 437 13.33 -8.71 -21.72
CA GLY A 437 13.31 -8.02 -23.01
C GLY A 437 12.00 -8.16 -23.77
#